data_AF-A0A966QLM1-F1
#
_entry.id   AF-A0A966QLM1-F1
#
_cell.length_a   1.000
_cell.length_b   1.000
_cell.length_c   1.000
_cell.angle_alpha   90.00
_cell.angle_beta   90.00
_cell.angle_gamma   90.00
#
_symmetry.space_group_name_H-M   'P 1'
#
loop_
_entity.id
_entity.type
_entity.pdbx_description
1 polymer ?
#
loop_
_entity_poly.entity_id
_entity_poly.type
_entity_poly.pdbx_seq_one_letter_code
_entity_poly.pdbx_strand_id
1 'polypeptide(L)'
;MATVRHLARRTWLSIVDRHVSAEDIFMVREVLTETEFGLWVQMQAVDQRHSIRVFERFTVGLSDATRAECAAVLLHDVGKSIARLGTFARIAATLGLARGVRARSYREHEALGLELARKAEIDPGVLSLMAGGGRQEFVRAFASADNE
;
A
#
# COMPACT_ATOMS: atom_id res chain seq x y z
N MET A 1 -10.70 -22.49 5.49
CA MET A 1 -10.47 -21.95 6.85
C MET A 1 -9.00 -21.59 6.99
N ALA A 2 -8.63 -20.37 6.59
CA ALA A 2 -7.27 -19.88 6.72
C ALA A 2 -6.93 -19.75 8.21
N THR A 3 -6.01 -20.58 8.70
CA THR A 3 -5.70 -20.68 10.12
C THR A 3 -5.10 -19.36 10.59
N VAL A 4 -5.52 -18.85 11.75
CA VAL A 4 -5.03 -17.65 12.46
C VAL A 4 -3.49 -17.52 12.45
N ARG A 5 -2.79 -18.65 12.38
CA ARG A 5 -1.34 -18.78 12.18
C ARG A 5 -0.80 -18.10 10.90
N HIS A 6 -1.54 -18.10 9.79
CA HIS A 6 -1.14 -17.46 8.53
C HIS A 6 -1.22 -15.93 8.62
N LEU A 7 -2.28 -15.41 9.26
CA LEU A 7 -2.40 -13.98 9.55
C LEU A 7 -1.28 -13.51 10.48
N ALA A 8 -1.04 -14.26 11.57
CA ALA A 8 -0.01 -13.93 12.55
C ALA A 8 1.42 -13.98 11.98
N ARG A 9 1.70 -14.89 11.04
CA ARG A 9 3.02 -15.00 10.38
C ARG A 9 3.27 -13.84 9.40
N ARG A 10 2.24 -13.39 8.67
CA ARG A 10 2.30 -12.18 7.82
C ARG A 10 2.56 -10.92 8.66
N THR A 11 2.05 -10.88 9.90
CA THR A 11 2.34 -9.78 10.83
C THR A 11 3.73 -9.88 11.46
N TRP A 12 4.23 -11.09 11.75
CA TRP A 12 5.53 -11.30 12.38
C TRP A 12 6.72 -11.02 11.45
N LEU A 13 6.60 -11.31 10.15
CA LEU A 13 7.65 -10.99 9.16
C LEU A 13 7.79 -9.48 8.89
N SER A 14 6.80 -8.66 9.28
CA SER A 14 6.85 -7.19 9.15
C SER A 14 7.68 -6.51 10.25
N ILE A 15 8.08 -7.26 11.29
CA ILE A 15 8.78 -6.76 12.48
C ILE A 15 10.31 -6.82 12.31
N VAL A 16 10.82 -7.46 11.25
CA VAL A 16 12.26 -7.42 10.95
C VAL A 16 12.63 -6.01 10.53
N ASP A 17 13.39 -5.37 11.42
CA ASP A 17 13.94 -4.03 11.36
C ASP A 17 14.97 -3.93 10.22
N ARG A 18 14.47 -3.61 9.02
CA ARG A 18 15.28 -3.04 7.95
C ARG A 18 14.59 -1.77 7.54
N HIS A 19 15.31 -0.66 7.62
CA HIS A 19 14.88 0.64 7.12
C HIS A 19 14.74 0.56 5.59
N VAL A 20 13.91 1.43 5.01
CA VAL A 20 13.92 1.65 3.56
C VAL A 20 15.32 2.14 3.17
N SER A 21 15.97 1.50 2.20
CA SER A 21 17.32 1.87 1.77
C SER A 21 17.33 3.15 0.93
N ALA A 22 18.51 3.74 0.72
CA ALA A 22 18.65 4.90 -0.16
C ALA A 22 18.30 4.53 -1.62
N GLU A 23 18.69 3.32 -2.04
CA GLU A 23 18.35 2.76 -3.35
C GLU A 23 16.84 2.60 -3.54
N ASP A 24 16.13 2.10 -2.51
CA ASP A 24 14.66 2.00 -2.53
C ASP A 24 14.03 3.39 -2.71
N ILE A 25 14.50 4.38 -1.97
CA ILE A 25 14.00 5.76 -2.07
C ILE A 25 14.24 6.32 -3.46
N PHE A 26 15.44 6.11 -4.02
CA PHE A 26 15.77 6.56 -5.36
C PHE A 26 14.84 5.93 -6.41
N MET A 27 14.62 4.62 -6.34
CA MET A 27 13.68 3.92 -7.23
C MET A 27 12.27 4.49 -7.13
N VAL A 28 11.75 4.70 -5.92
CA VAL A 28 10.40 5.24 -5.72
C VAL A 28 10.29 6.67 -6.30
N ARG A 29 11.33 7.49 -6.16
CA ARG A 29 11.36 8.86 -6.72
C ARG A 29 11.42 8.90 -8.25
N GLU A 30 11.98 7.88 -8.90
CA GLU A 30 11.97 7.78 -10.37
C GLU A 30 10.57 7.45 -10.92
N VAL A 31 9.72 6.81 -10.11
CA VAL A 31 8.36 6.39 -10.51
C VAL A 31 7.32 7.45 -10.16
N LEU A 32 7.41 7.98 -8.94
CA LEU A 32 6.42 8.90 -8.38
C LEU A 32 6.76 10.34 -8.73
N THR A 33 5.73 11.13 -9.04
CA THR A 33 5.83 12.60 -9.03
C THR A 33 6.14 13.10 -7.62
N GLU A 34 6.62 14.34 -7.48
CA GLU A 34 6.90 14.93 -6.16
C GLU A 34 5.66 14.93 -5.23
N THR A 35 4.46 15.14 -5.78
CA THR A 35 3.21 15.09 -5.01
C THR A 35 2.85 13.67 -4.55
N GLU A 36 2.96 12.68 -5.45
CA GLU A 36 2.77 11.26 -5.13
C GLU A 36 3.81 10.78 -4.10
N PHE A 37 5.07 11.18 -4.26
CA PHE A 37 6.14 10.88 -3.33
C PHE A 37 5.89 11.49 -1.94
N GLY A 38 5.41 12.74 -1.90
CA GLY A 38 5.00 13.39 -0.65
C GLY A 38 3.95 12.61 0.12
N LEU A 39 3.00 11.97 -0.56
CA LEU A 39 2.02 11.07 0.05
C LEU A 39 2.67 9.76 0.53
N TRP A 40 3.53 9.16 -0.29
CA TRP A 40 4.21 7.91 0.05
C TRP A 40 5.09 8.04 1.31
N VAL A 41 5.78 9.18 1.48
CA VAL A 41 6.60 9.47 2.68
C VAL A 41 5.75 9.52 3.97
N GLN A 42 4.44 9.78 3.89
CA GLN A 42 3.55 9.78 5.05
C GLN A 42 3.15 8.38 5.53
N MET A 43 3.35 7.35 4.69
CA MET A 43 3.12 5.96 5.07
C MET A 43 4.04 5.53 6.21
N GLN A 44 3.60 4.60 7.05
CA GLN A 44 4.50 4.05 8.07
C GLN A 44 5.62 3.27 7.37
N ALA A 45 6.81 3.20 7.97
CA ALA A 45 7.95 2.48 7.39
C ALA A 45 7.63 1.00 7.04
N VAL A 46 6.71 0.36 7.77
CA VAL A 46 6.23 -0.99 7.43
C VAL A 46 5.40 -1.01 6.13
N ASP A 47 4.58 0.01 5.90
CA ASP A 47 3.71 0.13 4.73
C ASP A 47 4.53 0.54 3.50
N GLN A 48 5.52 1.44 3.67
CA GLN A 48 6.48 1.80 2.60
C GLN A 48 7.25 0.58 2.08
N ARG A 49 7.78 -0.24 2.99
CA ARG A 49 8.50 -1.48 2.61
C ARG A 49 7.58 -2.49 1.96
N HIS A 50 6.34 -2.57 2.43
CA HIS A 50 5.36 -3.44 1.82
C HIS A 50 5.06 -3.01 0.39
N SER A 51 4.81 -1.72 0.16
CA SER A 51 4.53 -1.21 -1.18
C SER A 51 5.70 -1.41 -2.14
N ILE A 52 6.96 -1.25 -1.67
CA ILE A 52 8.16 -1.54 -2.48
C ILE A 52 8.22 -3.02 -2.88
N ARG A 53 8.05 -3.95 -1.94
CA ARG A 53 8.06 -5.39 -2.28
C ARG A 53 6.97 -5.79 -3.26
N VAL A 54 5.77 -5.20 -3.10
CA VAL A 54 4.66 -5.45 -4.03
C VAL A 54 5.00 -4.85 -5.40
N PHE A 55 5.59 -3.66 -5.45
CA PHE A 55 6.07 -3.03 -6.68
C PHE A 55 7.13 -3.85 -7.42
N GLU A 56 8.13 -4.38 -6.72
CA GLU A 56 9.18 -5.22 -7.33
C GLU A 56 8.59 -6.50 -7.96
N ARG A 57 7.69 -7.19 -7.25
CA ARG A 57 7.01 -8.37 -7.78
C ARG A 57 6.07 -8.02 -8.93
N PHE A 58 5.37 -6.91 -8.81
CA PHE A 58 4.45 -6.41 -9.83
C PHE A 58 5.18 -6.12 -11.15
N THR A 59 6.34 -5.45 -11.11
CA THR A 59 7.12 -5.14 -12.31
C THR A 59 7.76 -6.38 -12.96
N VAL A 60 8.03 -7.43 -12.18
CA VAL A 60 8.40 -8.75 -12.71
C VAL A 60 7.21 -9.43 -13.39
N GLY A 61 6.01 -9.34 -12.80
CA GLY A 61 4.79 -9.94 -13.33
C GLY A 61 4.16 -9.20 -14.52
N LEU A 62 4.47 -7.90 -14.67
CA LEU A 62 3.93 -7.03 -15.71
C LEU A 62 5.00 -6.03 -16.18
N SER A 63 5.81 -6.45 -17.14
CA SER A 63 6.97 -5.68 -17.63
C SER A 63 6.61 -4.45 -18.45
N ASP A 64 5.39 -4.37 -18.99
CA ASP A 64 4.86 -3.24 -19.75
C ASP A 64 4.00 -2.29 -18.91
N ALA A 65 4.12 -2.36 -17.58
CA ALA A 65 3.36 -1.52 -16.66
C ALA A 65 3.61 -0.03 -16.93
N THR A 66 2.52 0.73 -16.97
CA THR A 66 2.60 2.18 -17.12
C THR A 66 3.07 2.84 -15.81
N ARG A 67 3.61 4.06 -15.90
CA ARG A 67 3.96 4.86 -14.71
C ARG A 67 2.78 4.99 -13.73
N ALA A 68 1.56 5.16 -14.23
CA ALA A 68 0.37 5.30 -13.41
C ALA A 68 0.01 4.01 -12.65
N GLU A 69 0.17 2.85 -13.30
CA GLU A 69 0.01 1.53 -12.68
C GLU A 69 1.06 1.33 -11.58
N CYS A 70 2.32 1.65 -11.87
CA CYS A 70 3.42 1.62 -10.90
C CYS A 70 3.15 2.54 -9.69
N ALA A 71 2.68 3.76 -9.93
CA ALA A 71 2.34 4.71 -8.88
C ALA A 71 1.17 4.21 -8.00
N ALA A 72 0.13 3.66 -8.62
CA ALA A 72 -1.01 3.10 -7.90
C ALA A 72 -0.59 1.93 -6.98
N VAL A 73 0.33 1.08 -7.43
CA VAL A 73 0.89 0.00 -6.60
C VAL A 73 1.68 0.55 -5.41
N LEU A 74 2.51 1.57 -5.61
CA LEU A 74 3.29 2.17 -4.53
C LEU A 74 2.41 2.91 -3.51
N LEU A 75 1.26 3.46 -3.93
CA LEU A 75 0.36 4.26 -3.10
C LEU A 75 -0.83 3.49 -2.52
N HIS A 76 -1.02 2.20 -2.86
CA HIS A 76 -2.25 1.46 -2.53
C HIS A 76 -2.60 1.48 -1.03
N ASP A 77 -1.59 1.58 -0.17
CA ASP A 77 -1.70 1.57 1.28
C ASP A 77 -1.64 2.95 1.94
N VAL A 78 -1.60 4.04 1.16
CA VAL A 78 -1.42 5.41 1.69
C VAL A 78 -2.48 5.80 2.71
N GLY A 79 -3.72 5.33 2.57
CA GLY A 79 -4.79 5.62 3.52
C GLY A 79 -4.57 5.03 4.92
N LYS A 80 -3.69 4.04 5.07
CA LYS A 80 -3.29 3.51 6.40
C LYS A 80 -2.56 4.56 7.24
N SER A 81 -1.98 5.60 6.61
CA SER A 81 -1.35 6.73 7.29
C SER A 81 -2.31 7.52 8.19
N ILE A 82 -3.61 7.58 7.84
CA ILE A 82 -4.63 8.29 8.63
C ILE A 82 -4.93 7.60 9.96
N ALA A 83 -4.97 6.26 9.95
CA ALA A 83 -5.33 5.49 11.13
C ALA A 83 -4.22 5.50 12.21
N ARG A 84 -2.95 5.70 11.81
CA ARG A 84 -1.73 5.67 12.66
C ARG A 84 -1.74 4.54 13.71
N LEU A 85 -2.26 3.37 13.35
CA LEU A 85 -2.34 2.23 14.28
C LEU A 85 -0.97 1.58 14.45
N GLY A 86 -0.55 1.35 15.70
CA GLY A 86 0.57 0.47 16.03
C GLY A 86 0.24 -1.01 15.75
N THR A 87 1.26 -1.86 15.68
CA THR A 87 1.16 -3.27 15.25
C THR A 87 0.05 -4.07 15.94
N PHE A 88 -0.06 -3.99 17.28
CA PHE A 88 -1.10 -4.69 18.03
C PHE A 88 -2.52 -4.18 17.73
N ALA A 89 -2.67 -2.87 17.51
CA ALA A 89 -3.96 -2.29 17.15
C ALA A 89 -4.36 -2.65 15.71
N ARG A 90 -3.40 -2.81 14.79
CA ARG A 90 -3.63 -3.35 13.44
C ARG A 90 -4.12 -4.79 13.49
N ILE A 91 -3.46 -5.66 14.28
CA ILE A 91 -3.90 -7.05 14.47
C ILE A 91 -5.33 -7.09 15.00
N ALA A 92 -5.62 -6.34 16.06
CA ALA A 92 -6.96 -6.28 16.61
C ALA A 92 -7.99 -5.71 15.61
N ALA A 93 -7.62 -4.71 14.78
CA ALA A 93 -8.49 -4.15 13.76
C ALA A 93 -8.79 -5.14 12.62
N THR A 94 -7.79 -5.87 12.15
CA THR A 94 -7.93 -6.93 11.14
C THR A 94 -8.80 -8.09 11.65
N LEU A 95 -8.70 -8.43 12.93
CA LEU A 95 -9.54 -9.46 13.57
C LEU A 95 -10.95 -8.96 13.94
N GLY A 96 -11.29 -7.70 13.66
CA GLY A 96 -12.57 -7.10 14.06
C GLY A 96 -12.72 -6.87 15.57
N LEU A 97 -11.65 -7.06 16.34
CA LEU A 97 -11.62 -6.94 17.80
C LEU A 97 -11.37 -5.49 18.27
N ALA A 98 -10.77 -4.65 17.41
CA ALA A 98 -10.57 -3.23 17.72
C ALA A 98 -11.81 -2.39 17.38
N ARG A 99 -12.27 -1.63 18.37
CA ARG A 99 -13.36 -0.65 18.26
C ARG A 99 -12.83 0.78 18.33
N GLY A 100 -13.58 1.73 17.78
CA GLY A 100 -13.25 3.16 17.79
C GLY A 100 -12.78 3.71 16.43
N VAL A 101 -12.62 5.04 16.37
CA VAL A 101 -12.39 5.81 15.13
C VAL A 101 -11.18 5.30 14.35
N ARG A 102 -10.05 5.05 15.02
CA ARG A 102 -8.82 4.60 14.35
C ARG A 102 -8.95 3.21 13.70
N ALA A 103 -9.69 2.29 14.32
CA ALA A 103 -9.95 0.96 13.75
C ALA A 103 -10.90 1.02 12.55
N ARG A 104 -11.86 1.95 12.56
CA ARG A 104 -12.72 2.24 11.41
C ARG A 104 -11.89 2.81 10.26
N SER A 105 -11.08 3.85 10.52
CA SER A 105 -10.21 4.45 9.50
C SER A 105 -9.22 3.44 8.90
N TYR A 106 -8.74 2.48 9.69
CA TYR A 106 -7.89 1.41 9.15
C TYR A 106 -8.65 0.45 8.23
N ARG A 107 -9.93 0.15 8.48
CA ARG A 107 -10.72 -0.70 7.57
C ARG A 107 -11.15 0.06 6.31
N GLU A 108 -11.38 1.36 6.42
CA GLU A 108 -11.77 2.25 5.33
C GLU A 108 -10.55 2.87 4.61
N HIS A 109 -9.36 2.28 4.76
CA HIS A 109 -8.11 2.87 4.28
C HIS A 109 -8.06 3.05 2.77
N GLU A 110 -8.71 2.20 1.98
CA GLU A 110 -8.80 2.38 0.52
C GLU A 110 -9.56 3.68 0.17
N ALA A 111 -10.74 3.89 0.78
CA ALA A 111 -11.55 5.09 0.58
C ALA A 111 -10.84 6.37 1.08
N LEU A 112 -10.19 6.28 2.25
CA LEU A 112 -9.43 7.37 2.82
C LEU A 112 -8.16 7.69 2.01
N GLY A 113 -7.50 6.66 1.46
CA GLY A 113 -6.35 6.82 0.58
C GLY A 113 -6.73 7.53 -0.72
N LEU A 114 -7.88 7.17 -1.31
CA LEU A 114 -8.45 7.88 -2.45
C LEU A 114 -8.81 9.33 -2.14
N GLU A 115 -9.35 9.61 -0.95
CA GLU A 115 -9.66 10.97 -0.52
C GLU A 115 -8.37 11.82 -0.36
N LEU A 116 -7.32 11.26 0.25
CA LEU A 116 -6.02 11.92 0.34
C LEU A 116 -5.44 12.21 -1.04
N ALA A 117 -5.45 11.22 -1.93
CA ALA A 117 -4.92 11.36 -3.28
C ALA A 117 -5.71 12.40 -4.09
N ARG A 118 -7.05 12.45 -3.95
CA ARG A 118 -7.86 13.50 -4.58
C ARG A 118 -7.54 14.90 -4.05
N LYS A 119 -7.39 15.05 -2.73
CA LYS A 119 -7.03 16.34 -2.11
C LYS A 119 -5.65 16.82 -2.51
N ALA A 120 -4.73 15.89 -2.77
CA ALA A 120 -3.40 16.17 -3.28
C ALA A 120 -3.37 16.35 -4.80
N GLU A 121 -4.52 16.35 -5.49
CA GLU A 121 -4.61 16.54 -6.94
C GLU A 121 -3.77 15.54 -7.76
N ILE A 122 -3.70 14.30 -7.27
CA ILE A 122 -3.02 13.19 -7.95
C ILE A 122 -3.70 12.92 -9.30
N ASP A 123 -2.90 12.48 -10.28
CA ASP A 123 -3.35 12.16 -11.63
C ASP A 123 -4.62 11.29 -11.65
N PRO A 124 -5.66 11.65 -12.44
CA PRO A 124 -6.91 10.90 -12.49
C PRO A 124 -6.76 9.43 -12.91
N GLY A 125 -5.74 9.10 -13.71
CA GLY A 125 -5.42 7.71 -14.08
C GLY A 125 -4.97 6.90 -12.86
N VAL A 126 -4.08 7.47 -12.04
CA VAL A 126 -3.65 6.86 -10.77
C VAL A 126 -4.83 6.72 -9.80
N LEU A 127 -5.69 7.74 -9.70
CA LEU A 127 -6.90 7.67 -8.87
C LEU A 127 -7.87 6.57 -9.31
N SER A 128 -8.05 6.40 -10.61
CA SER A 128 -8.89 5.34 -11.18
C SER A 128 -8.34 3.95 -10.82
N LEU A 129 -7.03 3.76 -10.93
CA LEU A 129 -6.34 2.51 -10.57
C LEU A 129 -6.44 2.21 -9.07
N MET A 130 -6.21 3.22 -8.21
CA MET A 130 -6.39 3.10 -6.76
C MET A 130 -7.84 2.75 -6.37
N ALA A 131 -8.83 3.11 -7.20
CA ALA A 131 -10.23 2.78 -7.00
C ALA A 131 -10.63 1.39 -7.54
N GLY A 132 -9.65 0.58 -7.96
CA GLY A 132 -9.88 -0.75 -8.52
C GLY A 132 -10.17 -0.75 -10.02
N GLY A 133 -9.95 0.37 -10.71
CA GLY A 133 -9.97 0.45 -12.17
C GLY A 133 -8.71 -0.14 -12.81
N GLY A 134 -8.60 0.01 -14.13
CA GLY A 134 -7.45 -0.45 -14.92
C GLY A 134 -7.74 -1.68 -15.79
N ARG A 135 -6.75 -2.07 -16.59
CA ARG A 135 -6.81 -3.26 -17.44
C ARG A 135 -6.73 -4.54 -16.62
N GLN A 136 -7.24 -5.66 -17.15
CA GLN A 136 -7.25 -6.93 -16.41
C GLN A 136 -5.85 -7.44 -16.06
N GLU A 137 -4.85 -7.20 -16.92
CA GLU A 137 -3.47 -7.62 -16.62
C GLU A 137 -2.93 -6.93 -15.36
N PHE A 138 -3.16 -5.62 -15.23
CA PHE A 138 -2.80 -4.85 -14.04
C PHE A 138 -3.44 -5.44 -12.78
N VAL A 139 -4.76 -5.61 -12.78
CA VAL A 139 -5.50 -6.10 -11.61
C VAL A 139 -5.00 -7.49 -11.18
N ARG A 140 -4.75 -8.38 -12.14
CA ARG A 140 -4.22 -9.73 -11.86
C ARG A 140 -2.79 -9.70 -11.34
N ALA A 141 -1.91 -8.94 -11.99
CA ALA A 141 -0.51 -8.83 -11.60
C ALA A 141 -0.38 -8.21 -10.20
N PHE A 142 -1.13 -7.14 -9.93
CA PHE A 142 -1.14 -6.48 -8.64
C PHE A 142 -1.68 -7.40 -7.53
N ALA A 143 -2.81 -8.08 -7.76
CA ALA A 143 -3.33 -9.06 -6.81
C ALA A 143 -2.35 -10.20 -6.56
N SER A 144 -1.64 -10.69 -7.58
CA SER A 144 -0.61 -11.72 -7.41
C SER A 144 0.55 -11.22 -6.54
N ALA A 145 1.02 -9.99 -6.79
CA ALA A 145 2.16 -9.40 -6.10
C ALA A 145 1.89 -9.12 -4.61
N ASP A 146 0.65 -8.75 -4.25
CA ASP A 146 0.23 -8.44 -2.87
C ASP A 146 -0.03 -9.68 -1.99
N ASN A 147 -0.36 -10.82 -2.61
CA ASN A 147 -0.74 -12.03 -1.89
C ASN A 147 0.44 -12.93 -1.45
N GLU A 148 1.68 -12.62 -1.84
CA GLU A 148 2.90 -13.40 -1.52
C GLU A 148 3.64 -12.95 -0.25
#